data_AF-A0A925MC72-F1
#
_entry.id   AF-A0A925MC72-F1
#
_cell.length_a   1.000
_cell.length_b   1.000
_cell.length_c   1.000
_cell.angle_alpha   90.00
_cell.angle_beta   90.00
_cell.angle_gamma   90.00
#
_symmetry.space_group_name_H-M   'P 1'
#
loop_
_entity.id
_entity.type
_entity.pdbx_description
1 polymer ?
#
loop_
_entity_poly.entity_id
_entity_poly.type
_entity_poly.pdbx_seq_one_letter_code
_entity_poly.pdbx_strand_id
1 'polypeptide(L)'
;MALAAVLSACGFESAGPGGGVPLGGDDGPTPVDAAGPNCYGSYLQFCFTAALPTAAPVFPGGPRGDIDTDTSSLCNPNHDKAANYCVIAGPSFAIPGNLLLHASGSKPLVLLSTDRIDVLGTLDVSSSTTTSGADPKARGAGAALAVNDCTYGESPEDADGRSGSFGGTFGGTGGRGQSLSSEQRGEPGQPVGFPPVLRGGCPGGA
;
A
#
# COMPACT_ATOMS: atom_id res chain seq x y z
N MET A 1 6.64 19.94 2.34
CA MET A 1 6.26 18.92 1.36
C MET A 1 5.82 17.72 2.17
N ALA A 2 4.62 17.19 1.96
CA ALA A 2 4.18 16.02 2.68
C ALA A 2 4.41 14.77 1.83
N LEU A 3 4.84 13.68 2.45
CA LEU A 3 4.93 12.36 1.83
C LEU A 3 3.74 11.53 2.30
N ALA A 4 2.88 11.14 1.35
CA ALA A 4 1.85 10.14 1.58
C ALA A 4 2.32 8.80 1.00
N ALA A 5 2.50 7.81 1.88
CA ALA A 5 2.78 6.45 1.47
C ALA A 5 1.49 5.62 1.58
N VAL A 6 1.08 5.05 0.45
CA VAL A 6 -0.02 4.09 0.39
C VAL A 6 0.60 2.70 0.31
N LEU A 7 0.35 1.87 1.32
CA LEU A 7 0.72 0.47 1.27
C LEU A 7 -0.49 -0.36 0.84
N SER A 8 -0.53 -0.72 -0.44
CA SER A 8 -1.43 -1.78 -0.92
C SER A 8 -0.72 -3.13 -0.78
N ALA A 9 -1.37 -4.11 -0.16
CA ALA A 9 -0.84 -5.44 0.15
C ALA A 9 -0.53 -6.35 -1.07
N CYS A 10 -0.47 -5.82 -2.29
CA CYS A 10 0.03 -6.57 -3.44
C CYS A 10 1.56 -6.63 -3.31
N GLY A 11 2.15 -7.81 -3.22
CA GLY A 11 3.60 -7.98 -3.07
C GLY A 11 4.35 -7.27 -4.20
N PHE A 12 5.11 -6.24 -3.85
CA PHE A 12 6.09 -5.62 -4.73
C PHE A 12 7.45 -6.26 -4.40
N GLU A 13 7.93 -7.16 -5.24
CA GLU A 13 9.36 -7.49 -5.21
C GLU A 13 10.10 -6.31 -5.87
N SER A 14 11.01 -5.66 -5.13
CA SER A 14 11.86 -4.64 -5.71
C SER A 14 12.68 -5.26 -6.83
N ALA A 15 12.46 -4.81 -8.07
CA ALA A 15 13.31 -5.19 -9.19
C ALA A 15 14.76 -4.96 -8.79
N GLY A 16 15.58 -6.02 -8.87
CA GLY A 16 17.01 -5.94 -8.59
C GLY A 16 17.72 -4.88 -9.45
N PRO A 17 19.00 -4.59 -9.16
CA PRO A 17 19.74 -3.48 -9.75
C PRO A 17 19.99 -3.69 -11.25
N GLY A 18 18.99 -3.42 -12.08
CA GLY A 18 19.06 -3.35 -13.53
C GLY A 18 19.26 -1.89 -13.94
N GLY A 19 20.41 -1.59 -14.55
CA GLY A 19 20.90 -0.25 -14.86
C GLY A 19 19.84 0.73 -15.38
N GLY A 20 19.49 1.70 -14.54
CA GLY A 20 18.67 2.84 -14.91
C GLY A 20 19.44 3.76 -15.85
N VAL A 21 18.86 4.02 -17.01
CA VAL A 21 19.28 5.09 -17.93
C VAL A 21 19.06 6.44 -17.19
N PRO A 22 20.03 7.37 -17.18
CA PRO A 22 19.83 8.65 -16.51
C PRO A 22 18.76 9.45 -17.26
N LEU A 23 17.55 9.49 -16.71
CA LEU A 23 16.51 10.41 -17.15
C LEU A 23 16.89 11.80 -16.63
N GLY A 24 17.72 12.51 -17.40
CA GLY A 24 17.92 13.94 -17.24
C GLY A 24 16.65 14.67 -17.64
N GLY A 25 15.74 14.87 -16.68
CA GLY A 25 14.56 15.69 -16.84
C GLY A 25 14.68 16.90 -15.94
N ASP A 26 14.69 18.09 -16.55
CA ASP A 26 14.62 19.37 -15.86
C ASP A 26 13.49 19.36 -14.82
N ASP A 27 13.85 19.63 -13.56
CA ASP A 27 12.93 19.82 -12.45
C ASP A 27 12.10 21.09 -12.68
N GLY A 28 11.09 20.98 -13.54
CA GLY A 28 10.02 21.96 -13.63
C GLY A 28 9.38 22.16 -12.25
N PRO A 29 8.80 23.34 -11.97
CA PRO A 29 8.22 23.63 -10.66
C PRO A 29 7.25 22.52 -10.28
N THR A 30 7.61 21.74 -9.25
CA THR A 30 6.79 20.62 -8.79
C THR A 30 5.44 21.19 -8.36
N PRO A 31 4.32 20.68 -8.91
CA PRO A 31 2.99 21.10 -8.49
C PRO A 31 2.91 21.00 -6.97
N VAL A 32 2.53 22.10 -6.32
CA VAL A 32 2.28 22.10 -4.88
C VAL A 32 1.10 21.16 -4.65
N ASP A 33 1.33 20.05 -3.97
CA ASP A 33 0.37 18.96 -3.77
C ASP A 33 -0.74 19.31 -2.75
N ALA A 34 -0.67 20.52 -2.18
CA ALA A 34 -1.67 21.04 -1.26
C ALA A 34 -2.68 21.95 -1.99
N ALA A 35 -3.86 21.43 -2.30
CA ALA A 35 -4.95 22.22 -2.92
C ALA A 35 -5.72 23.13 -1.94
N GLY A 36 -5.23 23.28 -0.70
CA GLY A 36 -5.85 24.08 0.35
C GLY A 36 -5.03 24.02 1.65
N PRO A 37 -5.36 24.83 2.67
CA PRO A 37 -4.50 25.01 3.85
C PRO A 37 -4.26 23.75 4.69
N ASN A 38 -4.96 22.63 4.43
CA ASN A 38 -4.77 21.35 5.13
C ASN A 38 -5.09 20.14 4.23
N CYS A 39 -4.92 20.26 2.91
CA CYS A 39 -5.15 19.15 1.99
C CYS A 39 -3.81 18.57 1.52
N TYR A 40 -3.70 17.25 1.49
CA TYR A 40 -2.44 16.54 1.17
C TYR A 40 -2.67 15.44 0.15
N GLY A 41 -1.73 15.28 -0.78
CA GLY A 41 -1.77 14.24 -1.81
C GLY A 41 -2.38 14.72 -3.13
N SER A 42 -1.81 14.21 -4.24
CA SER A 42 -2.21 14.52 -5.62
C SER A 42 -3.15 13.47 -6.23
N TYR A 43 -2.96 12.19 -5.88
CA TYR A 43 -3.77 11.08 -6.40
C TYR A 43 -4.93 10.73 -5.48
N LEU A 44 -4.64 10.59 -4.18
CA LEU A 44 -5.65 10.52 -3.14
C LEU A 44 -5.46 11.69 -2.20
N GLN A 45 -6.35 12.66 -2.31
CA GLN A 45 -6.28 13.87 -1.52
C GLN A 45 -6.99 13.68 -0.17
N PHE A 46 -6.35 14.06 0.93
CA PHE A 46 -6.95 14.09 2.27
C PHE A 46 -6.99 15.52 2.78
N CYS A 47 -8.18 16.03 3.09
CA CYS A 47 -8.38 17.37 3.60
C CYS A 47 -8.76 17.32 5.08
N PHE A 48 -7.92 17.90 5.94
CA PHE A 48 -8.12 17.90 7.38
C PHE A 48 -8.92 19.12 7.84
N THR A 49 -9.87 18.89 8.74
CA THR A 49 -10.69 19.95 9.36
C THR A 49 -10.02 20.56 10.60
N ALA A 50 -9.00 19.88 11.13
CA ALA A 50 -8.18 20.32 12.25
C ALA A 50 -6.70 20.36 11.85
N ALA A 51 -5.89 21.07 12.65
CA ALA A 51 -4.44 21.04 12.49
C ALA A 51 -3.92 19.61 12.64
N LEU A 52 -2.91 19.24 11.84
CA LEU A 52 -2.26 17.94 11.96
C LEU A 52 -1.57 17.79 13.32
N PRO A 53 -1.47 16.57 13.86
CA PRO A 53 -0.65 16.30 15.03
C PRO A 53 0.79 16.76 14.81
N THR A 54 1.33 17.52 15.77
CA THR A 54 2.73 17.98 15.75
C THR A 54 3.68 17.02 16.46
N ALA A 55 3.15 16.05 17.19
CA ALA A 55 3.92 14.98 17.81
C ALA A 55 4.00 13.77 16.86
N ALA A 56 5.16 13.11 16.84
CA ALA A 56 5.29 11.84 16.14
C ALA A 56 4.36 10.79 16.77
N PRO A 57 3.65 10.00 15.96
CA PRO A 57 2.82 8.92 16.49
C PRO A 57 3.70 7.87 17.16
N VAL A 58 3.24 7.39 18.31
CA VAL A 58 3.90 6.31 19.04
C VAL A 58 3.14 5.03 18.73
N PHE A 59 3.78 4.11 18.01
CA PHE A 59 3.21 2.79 17.77
C PHE A 59 3.16 1.96 19.05
N PRO A 60 2.21 1.01 19.19
CA PRO A 60 2.16 0.12 20.34
C PRO A 60 3.51 -0.54 20.57
N GLY A 61 4.04 -0.42 21.80
CA GLY A 61 5.38 -0.87 22.14
C GLY A 61 5.50 -2.39 22.20
N GLY A 62 6.72 -2.89 21.96
CA GLY A 62 7.05 -4.31 21.98
C GLY A 62 7.78 -4.75 20.70
N PRO A 63 8.11 -6.04 20.55
CA PRO A 63 8.61 -6.59 19.29
C PRO A 63 7.53 -6.59 18.20
N ARG A 64 6.26 -6.45 18.59
CA ARG A 64 5.10 -6.45 17.71
C ARG A 64 4.08 -5.41 18.16
N GLY A 65 3.63 -4.58 17.22
CA GLY A 65 2.51 -3.66 17.39
C GLY A 65 1.41 -3.99 16.40
N ASP A 66 0.15 -3.92 16.83
CA ASP A 66 -1.01 -4.16 15.97
C ASP A 66 -1.85 -2.88 15.85
N ILE A 67 -2.25 -2.56 14.61
CA ILE A 67 -3.16 -1.45 14.28
C ILE A 67 -4.45 -2.05 13.73
N ASP A 68 -5.52 -1.95 14.52
CA ASP A 68 -6.88 -2.15 14.02
C ASP A 68 -7.37 -0.87 13.36
N THR A 69 -7.45 -0.84 12.03
CA THR A 69 -7.87 0.31 11.24
C THR A 69 -9.33 0.71 11.44
N ASP A 70 -10.14 -0.14 12.08
CA ASP A 70 -11.54 0.17 12.39
C ASP A 70 -11.69 0.89 13.73
N THR A 71 -10.80 0.63 14.69
CA THR A 71 -10.96 1.07 16.09
C THR A 71 -9.77 1.80 16.70
N SER A 72 -8.60 1.78 16.06
CA SER A 72 -7.37 2.37 16.59
C SER A 72 -7.48 3.88 16.79
N SER A 73 -7.05 4.34 17.96
CA SER A 73 -6.93 5.77 18.27
C SER A 73 -5.83 6.47 17.48
N LEU A 74 -4.96 5.72 16.79
CA LEU A 74 -3.96 6.27 15.88
C LEU A 74 -4.60 6.76 14.56
N CYS A 75 -5.77 6.24 14.19
CA CYS A 75 -6.50 6.72 13.02
C CYS A 75 -7.08 8.10 13.32
N ASN A 76 -6.60 9.13 12.62
CA ASN A 76 -7.09 10.49 12.78
C ASN A 76 -8.52 10.59 12.21
N PRO A 77 -9.54 10.99 13.00
CA PRO A 77 -10.90 11.12 12.49
C PRO A 77 -11.17 12.46 11.78
N ASN A 78 -10.25 13.43 11.85
CA ASN A 78 -10.46 14.82 11.44
C ASN A 78 -10.07 15.07 9.98
N HIS A 79 -10.52 14.20 9.07
CA HIS A 79 -10.36 14.38 7.62
C HIS A 79 -11.64 13.98 6.86
N ASP A 80 -11.78 14.52 5.65
CA ASP A 80 -12.93 14.35 4.75
C ASP A 80 -13.25 12.89 4.35
N LYS A 81 -12.34 11.96 4.61
CA LYS A 81 -12.46 10.54 4.23
C LYS A 81 -12.39 9.56 5.41
N ALA A 82 -12.62 10.01 6.65
CA ALA A 82 -12.45 9.20 7.87
C ALA A 82 -13.36 7.95 7.93
N ALA A 83 -14.46 7.95 7.17
CA ALA A 83 -15.32 6.78 7.02
C ALA A 83 -14.64 5.63 6.26
N ASN A 84 -13.70 5.93 5.35
CA ASN A 84 -13.16 4.96 4.40
C ASN A 84 -11.70 4.59 4.65
N TYR A 85 -10.94 5.43 5.37
CA TYR A 85 -9.50 5.24 5.57
C TYR A 85 -9.13 5.39 7.04
N CYS A 86 -8.11 4.63 7.46
CA CYS A 86 -7.39 4.90 8.70
C CYS A 86 -6.13 5.70 8.34
N VAL A 87 -6.19 7.02 8.52
CA VAL A 87 -5.04 7.91 8.27
C VAL A 87 -4.31 8.15 9.57
N ILE A 88 -3.08 7.65 9.68
CA ILE A 88 -2.18 8.05 10.76
C ILE A 88 -1.36 9.23 10.22
N ALA A 89 -1.50 10.39 10.86
CA ALA A 89 -0.84 11.61 10.44
C ALA A 89 0.12 12.13 11.51
N GLY A 90 1.28 12.62 11.09
CA GLY A 90 2.26 13.22 11.99
C GLY A 90 3.43 13.84 11.23
N PRO A 91 4.36 14.52 11.93
CA PRO A 91 5.54 15.09 11.30
C PRO A 91 6.42 13.98 10.71
N SER A 92 6.75 12.97 11.49
CA SER A 92 7.63 11.88 11.09
C SER A 92 7.16 10.53 11.62
N PHE A 93 7.44 9.46 10.88
CA PHE A 93 7.21 8.08 11.30
C PHE A 93 8.52 7.33 11.39
N ALA A 94 8.66 6.48 12.41
CA ALA A 94 9.79 5.58 12.56
C ALA A 94 9.27 4.19 12.93
N ILE A 95 9.56 3.20 12.09
CA ILE A 95 9.36 1.77 12.38
C ILE A 95 10.77 1.21 12.61
N PRO A 96 11.21 1.05 13.87
CA PRO A 96 12.58 0.59 14.17
C PRO A 96 12.79 -0.86 13.74
N GLY A 97 14.05 -1.26 13.50
CA GLY A 97 14.41 -2.56 12.91
C GLY A 97 13.96 -3.80 13.67
N ASN A 98 13.60 -3.67 14.94
CA ASN A 98 13.09 -4.74 15.80
C ASN A 98 11.57 -4.72 16.01
N LEU A 99 10.85 -3.84 15.30
CA LEU A 99 9.40 -3.74 15.37
C LEU A 99 8.76 -4.35 14.14
N LEU A 100 7.85 -5.30 14.38
CA LEU A 100 6.84 -5.73 13.42
C LEU A 100 5.56 -4.94 13.70
N LEU A 101 5.20 -4.03 12.81
CA LEU A 101 3.93 -3.31 12.85
C LEU A 101 2.95 -3.99 11.90
N HIS A 102 1.95 -4.64 12.44
CA HIS A 102 0.90 -5.29 11.67
C HIS A 102 -0.36 -4.42 11.65
N ALA A 103 -1.00 -4.28 10.49
CA ALA A 103 -2.23 -3.52 10.37
C ALA A 103 -3.34 -4.31 9.66
N SER A 104 -4.49 -4.35 10.32
CA SER A 104 -5.66 -5.12 9.92
C SER A 104 -6.93 -4.27 10.02
N GLY A 105 -8.03 -4.75 9.44
CA GLY A 105 -9.35 -4.11 9.52
C GLY A 105 -9.88 -3.66 8.16
N SER A 106 -11.09 -3.11 8.15
CA SER A 106 -11.84 -2.85 6.92
C SER A 106 -11.38 -1.60 6.16
N LYS A 107 -10.62 -0.71 6.80
CA LYS A 107 -10.14 0.54 6.19
C LYS A 107 -8.68 0.40 5.75
N PRO A 108 -8.32 0.85 4.53
CA PRO A 108 -6.91 0.91 4.15
C PRO A 108 -6.12 1.83 5.10
N LEU A 109 -4.91 1.40 5.44
CA LEU A 109 -3.97 2.19 6.25
C LEU A 109 -3.26 3.21 5.36
N VAL A 110 -3.22 4.46 5.79
CA VAL A 110 -2.47 5.55 5.14
C VAL A 110 -1.54 6.19 6.15
N LEU A 111 -0.25 6.27 5.80
CA LEU A 111 0.75 7.00 6.58
C LEU A 111 1.00 8.34 5.90
N LEU A 112 0.62 9.43 6.58
CA LEU A 112 0.75 10.79 6.08
C LEU A 112 1.79 11.54 6.92
N SER A 113 2.95 11.78 6.32
CA SER A 113 4.07 12.48 6.94
C SER A 113 4.25 13.86 6.34
N THR A 114 4.50 14.87 7.16
CA THR A 114 4.87 16.21 6.66
C THR A 114 6.38 16.46 6.60
N ASP A 115 7.20 15.48 7.05
CA ASP A 115 8.66 15.53 7.05
C ASP A 115 9.27 14.24 6.49
N ARG A 116 9.27 13.13 7.25
CA ARG A 116 9.94 11.88 6.85
C ARG A 116 9.27 10.59 7.36
N ILE A 117 9.41 9.53 6.58
CA ILE A 117 9.03 8.16 6.96
C ILE A 117 10.31 7.31 6.96
N ASP A 118 10.66 6.74 8.12
CA ASP A 118 11.78 5.82 8.29
C ASP A 118 11.24 4.41 8.63
N VAL A 119 11.50 3.44 7.75
CA VAL A 119 11.03 2.05 7.90
C VAL A 119 12.25 1.14 7.92
N LEU A 120 12.77 0.90 9.12
CA LEU A 120 13.85 -0.06 9.37
C LEU A 120 13.31 -1.45 9.72
N GLY A 121 12.13 -1.51 10.34
CA GLY A 121 11.44 -2.74 10.72
C GLY A 121 10.48 -3.24 9.64
N THR A 122 9.49 -4.02 10.08
CA THR A 122 8.50 -4.63 9.19
C THR A 122 7.16 -3.91 9.34
N LEU A 123 6.57 -3.49 8.22
CA LEU A 123 5.18 -3.08 8.14
C LEU A 123 4.39 -4.15 7.37
N ASP A 124 3.58 -4.91 8.10
CA ASP A 124 2.79 -6.00 7.54
C ASP A 124 1.32 -5.58 7.39
N VAL A 125 0.90 -5.40 6.14
CA VAL A 125 -0.50 -5.16 5.75
C VAL A 125 -1.07 -6.33 4.96
N SER A 126 -0.40 -7.48 4.98
CA SER A 126 -0.77 -8.63 4.17
C SER A 126 -2.02 -9.33 4.71
N SER A 127 -2.76 -9.99 3.82
CA SER A 127 -3.80 -10.92 4.22
C SER A 127 -3.25 -12.34 4.19
N SER A 128 -3.41 -13.09 5.28
CA SER A 128 -2.97 -14.48 5.39
C SER A 128 -4.15 -15.43 5.59
N THR A 129 -4.08 -16.60 4.95
CA THR A 129 -5.08 -17.67 5.03
C THR A 129 -4.66 -18.77 5.98
N THR A 130 -3.38 -18.76 6.31
CA THR A 130 -2.69 -19.82 7.02
C THR A 130 -3.32 -19.97 8.40
N THR A 131 -3.94 -21.12 8.63
CA THR A 131 -4.41 -21.54 9.95
C THR A 131 -3.28 -22.12 10.82
N SER A 132 -2.11 -22.39 10.23
CA SER A 132 -0.93 -22.91 10.92
C SER A 132 0.07 -21.79 11.24
N GLY A 133 0.02 -21.26 12.46
CA GLY A 133 0.96 -20.24 12.92
C GLY A 133 0.45 -19.48 14.14
N ALA A 134 1.30 -18.60 14.68
CA ALA A 134 0.92 -17.67 15.74
C ALA A 134 -0.03 -16.55 15.27
N ASP A 135 -0.23 -16.41 13.95
CA ASP A 135 -1.12 -15.43 13.34
C ASP A 135 -2.35 -16.10 12.72
N PRO A 136 -3.48 -16.16 13.44
CA PRO A 136 -4.72 -16.68 12.88
C PRO A 136 -5.19 -15.76 11.76
N LYS A 137 -5.63 -16.35 10.63
CA LYS A 137 -6.31 -15.71 9.48
C LYS A 137 -6.35 -14.17 9.58
N ALA A 138 -5.26 -13.52 9.19
CA ALA A 138 -5.17 -12.07 9.28
C ALA A 138 -5.75 -11.46 8.00
N ARG A 139 -6.72 -10.56 8.17
CA ARG A 139 -7.17 -9.71 7.06
C ARG A 139 -6.35 -8.42 7.11
N GLY A 140 -5.53 -8.22 6.09
CA GLY A 140 -4.73 -7.01 5.96
C GLY A 140 -5.59 -5.75 5.89
N ALA A 141 -5.03 -4.60 6.28
CA ALA A 141 -5.71 -3.31 6.28
C ALA A 141 -6.38 -3.00 4.93
N GLY A 142 -7.70 -2.78 4.96
CA GLY A 142 -8.50 -2.44 3.79
C GLY A 142 -8.79 -3.61 2.84
N ALA A 143 -8.44 -4.84 3.22
CA ALA A 143 -8.72 -5.99 2.35
C ALA A 143 -10.22 -6.21 2.18
N ALA A 144 -10.61 -6.59 0.96
CA ALA A 144 -12.02 -6.67 0.60
C ALA A 144 -12.81 -7.61 1.52
N LEU A 145 -14.06 -7.25 1.82
CA LEU A 145 -14.91 -8.06 2.68
C LEU A 145 -15.33 -9.37 1.99
N ALA A 146 -15.52 -9.32 0.67
CA ALA A 146 -16.03 -10.42 -0.12
C ALA A 146 -15.03 -10.84 -1.21
N VAL A 147 -14.94 -12.15 -1.45
CA VAL A 147 -13.98 -12.76 -2.40
C VAL A 147 -14.28 -12.37 -3.84
N ASN A 148 -15.51 -11.99 -4.15
CA ASN A 148 -15.94 -11.53 -5.49
C ASN A 148 -15.49 -10.10 -5.83
N ASP A 149 -15.06 -9.31 -4.84
CA ASP A 149 -14.48 -7.98 -5.09
C ASP A 149 -13.02 -8.07 -5.56
N CYS A 150 -12.45 -9.28 -5.51
CA CYS A 150 -11.17 -9.60 -6.10
C CYS A 150 -11.33 -9.99 -7.55
N THR A 151 -10.94 -9.07 -8.43
CA THR A 151 -10.66 -9.42 -9.83
C THR A 151 -9.28 -10.07 -9.85
N TYR A 152 -9.25 -11.40 -10.01
CA TYR A 152 -8.02 -12.07 -10.40
C TYR A 152 -7.72 -11.70 -11.85
N GLY A 153 -6.45 -11.48 -12.18
CA GLY A 153 -6.06 -11.50 -13.59
C GLY A 153 -6.46 -12.85 -14.17
N GLU A 154 -6.91 -12.87 -15.43
CA GLU A 154 -7.07 -14.13 -16.14
C GLU A 154 -5.73 -14.84 -16.11
N SER A 155 -5.72 -16.11 -15.66
CA SER A 155 -4.54 -16.94 -15.79
C SER A 155 -4.17 -16.95 -17.27
N PRO A 156 -2.90 -16.71 -17.65
CA PRO A 156 -2.51 -16.86 -19.04
C PRO A 156 -2.91 -18.27 -19.47
N GLU A 157 -3.72 -18.37 -20.52
CA GLU A 157 -4.30 -19.64 -20.97
C GLU A 157 -3.19 -20.66 -21.32
N ASP A 158 -1.99 -20.17 -21.68
CA ASP A 158 -0.85 -20.96 -22.12
C ASP A 158 0.50 -20.46 -21.57
N ALA A 159 0.66 -20.28 -20.26
CA ALA A 159 2.01 -20.13 -19.70
C ALA A 159 2.69 -21.50 -19.63
N ASP A 160 3.49 -21.83 -20.65
CA ASP A 160 4.37 -23.01 -20.66
C ASP A 160 5.53 -22.88 -19.64
N GLY A 161 5.72 -21.70 -19.05
CA GLY A 161 6.78 -21.36 -18.11
C GLY A 161 6.49 -21.65 -16.63
N ARG A 162 7.56 -21.76 -15.84
CA ARG A 162 7.50 -22.03 -14.38
C ARG A 162 7.15 -20.81 -13.50
N SER A 163 6.90 -19.63 -14.07
CA SER A 163 6.58 -18.42 -13.30
C SER A 163 5.33 -17.74 -13.83
N GLY A 164 4.46 -17.27 -12.94
CA GLY A 164 3.35 -16.38 -13.30
C GLY A 164 3.83 -15.00 -13.79
N SER A 165 2.93 -14.25 -14.42
CA SER A 165 3.12 -12.82 -14.63
C SER A 165 3.01 -12.06 -13.31
N PHE A 166 3.65 -10.90 -13.22
CA PHE A 166 3.48 -10.01 -12.07
C PHE A 166 2.21 -9.18 -12.27
N GLY A 167 1.45 -8.97 -11.19
CA GLY A 167 0.32 -8.04 -11.22
C GLY A 167 0.79 -6.62 -11.55
N GLY A 168 0.06 -5.91 -12.40
CA GLY A 168 0.29 -4.49 -12.65
C GLY A 168 -0.02 -3.65 -11.42
N THR A 169 0.66 -2.52 -11.31
CA THR A 169 0.48 -1.55 -10.22
C THR A 169 -0.19 -0.29 -10.78
N PHE A 170 -0.60 0.65 -9.91
CA PHE A 170 -1.31 1.86 -10.35
C PHE A 170 -0.59 2.57 -11.50
N GLY A 171 -1.23 2.61 -12.68
CA GLY A 171 -0.72 3.30 -13.86
C GLY A 171 0.30 2.53 -14.72
N GLY A 172 0.60 1.25 -14.43
CA GLY A 172 1.54 0.44 -15.22
C GLY A 172 1.13 -1.02 -15.37
N THR A 173 1.47 -1.62 -16.51
CA THR A 173 1.39 -3.08 -16.68
C THR A 173 2.47 -3.76 -15.85
N GLY A 174 2.14 -4.91 -15.24
CA GLY A 174 3.14 -5.72 -14.55
C GLY A 174 4.14 -6.35 -15.51
N GLY A 175 5.12 -7.08 -14.98
CA GLY A 175 6.09 -7.82 -15.80
C GLY A 175 5.46 -9.05 -16.47
N ARG A 176 5.83 -9.28 -17.74
CA ARG A 176 5.56 -10.56 -18.42
C ARG A 176 6.22 -11.71 -17.67
N GLY A 177 5.54 -12.85 -17.59
CA GLY A 177 6.11 -14.09 -17.06
C GLY A 177 7.24 -14.62 -17.95
N GLN A 178 8.08 -15.51 -17.40
CA GLN A 178 9.13 -16.17 -18.17
C GLN A 178 8.53 -17.16 -19.20
N SER A 179 9.13 -17.22 -20.37
CA SER A 179 8.84 -18.17 -21.45
C SER A 179 9.80 -19.36 -21.36
N LEU A 180 9.34 -20.59 -21.57
CA LEU A 180 10.25 -21.71 -21.89
C LEU A 180 10.42 -21.92 -23.40
N SER A 181 9.44 -21.53 -24.21
CA SER A 181 9.54 -21.41 -25.66
C SER A 181 9.66 -19.94 -26.07
N SER A 182 10.20 -19.62 -27.25
CA SER A 182 10.40 -18.21 -27.66
C SER A 182 9.11 -17.41 -27.90
N GLU A 183 7.92 -18.01 -27.80
CA GLU A 183 6.69 -17.45 -28.37
C GLU A 183 5.52 -17.31 -27.38
N GLN A 184 5.54 -17.94 -26.19
CA GLN A 184 4.45 -17.84 -25.21
C GLN A 184 4.92 -17.34 -23.85
N ARG A 185 4.61 -16.08 -23.54
CA ARG A 185 4.84 -15.48 -22.22
C ARG A 185 3.50 -15.18 -21.57
N GLY A 186 3.43 -15.32 -20.24
CA GLY A 186 2.32 -14.76 -19.50
C GLY A 186 2.28 -13.25 -19.71
N GLU A 187 1.26 -12.75 -20.40
CA GLU A 187 1.07 -11.31 -20.56
C GLU A 187 0.56 -10.71 -19.24
N PRO A 188 1.01 -9.50 -18.86
CA PRO A 188 0.45 -8.80 -17.72
C PRO A 188 -0.99 -8.36 -18.05
N GLY A 189 -1.82 -8.24 -17.02
CA GLY A 189 -3.13 -7.60 -17.15
C GLY A 189 -2.99 -6.16 -17.69
N GLN A 190 -4.04 -5.69 -18.35
CA GLN A 190 -4.12 -4.29 -18.82
C GLN A 190 -3.88 -3.32 -17.65
N PRO A 191 -3.22 -2.18 -17.89
CA PRO A 191 -2.99 -1.20 -16.84
C PRO A 191 -4.35 -0.68 -16.37
N VAL A 192 -4.61 -0.81 -15.08
CA VAL A 192 -5.80 -0.23 -14.49
C VAL A 192 -5.46 1.23 -14.13
N GLY A 193 -6.34 2.16 -14.54
CA GLY A 193 -6.24 3.54 -14.11
C GLY A 193 -6.20 3.64 -12.58
N PHE A 194 -5.65 4.74 -12.05
CA PHE A 194 -5.62 4.95 -10.60
C PHE A 194 -7.06 4.88 -10.07
N PRO A 195 -7.37 3.95 -9.14
CA PRO A 195 -8.74 3.76 -8.73
C PRO A 195 -9.20 5.00 -7.94
N PRO A 196 -10.47 5.41 -8.08
CA PRO A 196 -11.01 6.53 -7.32
C PRO A 196 -11.06 6.25 -5.80
N VAL A 197 -10.92 4.99 -5.41
CA VAL A 197 -10.91 4.51 -4.04
C VAL A 197 -9.77 3.52 -3.88
N LEU A 198 -8.90 3.72 -2.89
CA LEU A 198 -7.91 2.69 -2.56
C LEU A 198 -8.60 1.58 -1.79
N ARG A 199 -8.18 0.37 -2.10
CA ARG A 199 -8.58 -0.84 -1.39
C ARG A 199 -7.31 -1.62 -1.06
N GLY A 200 -7.35 -2.36 0.02
CA GLY A 200 -6.34 -3.37 0.30
C GLY A 200 -6.42 -4.50 -0.72
N GLY A 201 -5.57 -5.50 -0.52
CA GLY A 201 -5.59 -6.71 -1.34
C GLY A 201 -6.84 -7.55 -1.10
N CYS A 202 -6.82 -8.76 -1.65
CA CYS A 202 -7.86 -9.74 -1.34
C CYS A 202 -7.81 -10.14 0.13
N PRO A 203 -8.97 -10.47 0.74
CA PRO A 203 -8.93 -11.38 1.88
C PRO A 203 -8.28 -12.65 1.33
N GLY A 204 -7.17 -13.10 1.92
CA GLY A 204 -6.49 -14.29 1.41
C GLY A 204 -7.52 -15.43 1.22
N GLY A 205 -7.32 -16.26 0.19
CA GLY A 205 -8.25 -17.34 -0.20
C GLY A 205 -8.75 -18.20 0.98
N ALA A 206 -10.05 -18.51 0.96
CA ALA A 206 -10.66 -19.42 1.93
C ALA A 206 -10.13 -20.85 1.81
#